data_AF-A0A937I2U7-F1
#
_entry.id   AF-A0A937I2U7-F1
#
_cell.length_a   1.000
_cell.length_b   1.000
_cell.length_c   1.000
_cell.angle_alpha   90.00
_cell.angle_beta   90.00
_cell.angle_gamma   90.00
#
_symmetry.space_group_name_H-M   'P 1'
#
loop_
_entity.id
_entity.type
_entity.pdbx_description
1 polymer ?
#
loop_
_entity_poly.entity_id
_entity_poly.type
_entity_poly.pdbx_seq_one_letter_code
_entity_poly.pdbx_strand_id
1 'polypeptide(L)'
;MILQFKHAFVVVCLAIFANACATHTVKSTTYTPVVQDSQNVPEDFLLDVGITVFDPGIDEIDKDEEDTVNGEIRVAESRYAPYLLAETLQRSANWGIVRVMPNGESPMDVQVNGTILRSNGESMVVRVKVSDSRGREWYTKEYEEIISQFSYDPQQRQKNDPFQVIYNKIANDLLAYRQSNIEDNEIQEIRTISEILFAQKFQDEVFGAYLGQNRRGEYQLISLPAENDPILGRIRNIRERDFMFIDTVQDYYATYVRQMRLPYDSWREQSYQETITLRELRDSARRRFIAGAAAVVGGLAAASSGGNYATQAGGAVGVGAGAFLIKSGFDKQAEARIHMQALEELGQSLENEVLPQVLNLDDRTITLSGSVDEQYGQWREILAELYAAEMGEL
;
A
#
# COMPACT_ATOMS: atom_id res chain seq x y z
N MET A 1 -28.93 64.33 -2.57
CA MET A 1 -29.29 62.95 -2.96
C MET A 1 -28.08 62.07 -3.29
N ILE A 2 -27.02 62.59 -3.92
CA ILE A 2 -25.82 61.80 -4.30
C ILE A 2 -24.95 61.36 -3.10
N LEU A 3 -24.93 62.12 -2.00
CA LEU A 3 -24.12 61.80 -0.81
C LEU A 3 -24.66 60.59 -0.02
N GLN A 4 -25.99 60.39 0.01
CA GLN A 4 -26.60 59.26 0.73
C GLN A 4 -26.38 57.91 0.02
N PHE A 5 -26.26 57.90 -1.31
CA PHE A 5 -25.92 56.69 -2.07
C PHE A 5 -24.48 56.22 -1.83
N LYS A 6 -23.53 57.14 -1.59
CA LYS A 6 -22.14 56.78 -1.26
C LYS A 6 -22.05 56.06 0.08
N HIS A 7 -22.78 56.51 1.09
CA HIS A 7 -22.80 55.87 2.40
C HIS A 7 -23.51 54.51 2.37
N ALA A 8 -24.58 54.37 1.59
CA ALA A 8 -25.26 53.09 1.38
C ALA A 8 -24.36 52.07 0.67
N PHE A 9 -23.60 52.48 -0.34
CA PHE A 9 -22.66 51.59 -1.05
C PHE A 9 -21.53 51.11 -0.14
N VAL A 10 -20.95 51.99 0.68
CA VAL A 10 -19.91 51.62 1.65
C VAL A 10 -20.44 50.64 2.70
N VAL A 11 -21.66 50.84 3.21
CA VAL A 11 -22.27 49.93 4.20
C VAL A 11 -22.58 48.56 3.59
N VAL A 12 -23.04 48.50 2.35
CA VAL A 12 -23.29 47.22 1.64
C VAL A 12 -21.97 46.49 1.36
N CYS A 13 -20.91 47.19 0.93
CA CYS A 13 -19.59 46.57 0.78
C CYS A 13 -19.04 46.05 2.12
N LEU A 14 -19.18 46.80 3.22
CA LEU A 14 -18.72 46.37 4.54
C LEU A 14 -19.47 45.12 5.04
N ALA A 15 -20.78 45.02 4.77
CA ALA A 15 -21.61 43.88 5.14
C ALA A 15 -21.27 42.60 4.34
N ILE A 16 -20.81 42.74 3.09
CA ILE A 16 -20.34 41.62 2.27
C ILE A 16 -19.01 41.08 2.79
N PHE A 17 -18.09 41.95 3.24
CA PHE A 17 -16.82 41.51 3.84
C PHE A 17 -16.98 40.88 5.23
N ALA A 18 -18.01 41.27 5.99
CA ALA A 18 -18.26 40.72 7.33
C ALA A 18 -18.78 39.27 7.34
N ASN A 19 -19.24 38.73 6.19
CA ASN A 19 -19.67 37.34 6.05
C ASN A 19 -18.58 36.40 5.49
N ALA A 20 -17.35 36.89 5.30
CA ALA A 20 -16.20 36.06 4.94
C ALA A 20 -15.62 35.37 6.18
N CYS A 21 -16.41 34.58 6.89
CA CYS A 21 -15.86 33.67 7.89
C CYS A 21 -15.13 32.54 7.15
N ALA A 22 -13.80 32.52 7.25
CA ALA A 22 -12.99 31.37 6.85
C ALA A 22 -13.32 30.20 7.78
N THR A 23 -14.12 29.25 7.31
CA THR A 23 -14.40 28.01 8.05
C THR A 23 -13.14 27.14 8.01
N HIS A 24 -12.37 27.12 9.09
CA HIS A 24 -11.30 26.14 9.26
C HIS A 24 -11.91 24.82 9.73
N THR A 25 -11.97 23.83 8.85
CA THR A 25 -12.37 22.48 9.22
C THR A 25 -11.18 21.79 9.90
N VAL A 26 -11.21 21.65 11.22
CA VAL A 26 -10.25 20.82 11.95
C VAL A 26 -10.59 19.35 11.68
N LYS A 27 -9.84 18.70 10.78
CA LYS A 27 -9.94 17.25 10.57
C LYS A 27 -9.23 16.56 11.74
N SER A 28 -10.00 15.96 12.65
CA SER A 28 -9.45 15.08 13.69
C SER A 28 -9.51 13.64 13.19
N THR A 29 -8.34 13.04 12.95
CA THR A 29 -8.21 11.62 12.64
C THR A 29 -8.68 10.83 13.86
N THR A 30 -9.76 10.04 13.72
CA THR A 30 -10.19 9.15 14.80
C THR A 30 -9.27 7.94 14.82
N TYR A 31 -8.53 7.74 15.91
CA TYR A 31 -7.63 6.60 16.04
C TYR A 31 -8.43 5.31 16.24
N THR A 32 -8.25 4.33 15.33
CA THR A 32 -8.80 2.98 15.46
C THR A 32 -7.70 2.04 15.99
N PRO A 33 -7.81 1.49 17.21
CA PRO A 33 -6.85 0.50 17.70
C PRO A 33 -7.01 -0.83 16.96
N VAL A 34 -5.93 -1.61 16.90
CA VAL A 34 -5.99 -3.01 16.44
C VAL A 34 -6.65 -3.88 17.51
N VAL A 35 -7.55 -4.76 17.10
CA VAL A 35 -8.24 -5.71 17.98
C VAL A 35 -7.34 -6.92 18.24
N GLN A 36 -7.30 -7.41 19.48
CA GLN A 36 -6.60 -8.62 19.88
C GLN A 36 -7.63 -9.57 20.53
N ASP A 37 -7.80 -10.77 19.97
CA ASP A 37 -8.86 -11.72 20.35
C ASP A 37 -8.41 -13.20 20.30
N SER A 38 -7.10 -13.48 20.19
CA SER A 38 -6.59 -14.84 20.08
C SER A 38 -6.29 -15.55 21.39
N GLN A 39 -6.55 -14.93 22.55
CA GLN A 39 -6.05 -15.43 23.84
C GLN A 39 -6.52 -16.84 24.21
N ASN A 40 -7.52 -17.41 23.51
CA ASN A 40 -8.03 -18.77 23.72
C ASN A 40 -8.24 -19.56 22.42
N VAL A 41 -7.65 -19.15 21.29
CA VAL A 41 -7.78 -19.87 20.02
C VAL A 41 -6.64 -20.89 19.89
N PRO A 42 -6.93 -22.20 19.75
CA PRO A 42 -5.89 -23.19 19.47
C PRO A 42 -5.13 -22.87 18.19
N GLU A 43 -3.83 -23.18 18.15
CA GLU A 43 -2.95 -22.89 17.01
C GLU A 43 -3.48 -23.49 15.70
N ASP A 44 -4.08 -24.68 15.75
CA ASP A 44 -4.69 -25.36 14.60
C ASP A 44 -5.87 -24.59 13.97
N PHE A 45 -6.40 -23.57 14.66
CA PHE A 45 -7.48 -22.70 14.17
C PHE A 45 -7.01 -21.29 13.78
N LEU A 46 -5.70 -21.05 13.80
CA LEU A 46 -5.09 -19.85 13.26
C LEU A 46 -4.73 -20.09 11.78
N LEU A 47 -5.05 -19.11 10.92
CA LEU A 47 -4.73 -19.16 9.50
C LEU A 47 -3.43 -18.37 9.25
N ASP A 48 -2.55 -18.90 8.40
CA ASP A 48 -1.35 -18.23 7.95
C ASP A 48 -1.68 -17.20 6.86
N VAL A 49 -1.13 -15.98 6.98
CA VAL A 49 -1.45 -14.87 6.07
C VAL A 49 -0.22 -14.49 5.25
N GLY A 50 -0.35 -14.61 3.93
CA GLY A 50 0.60 -14.07 2.97
C GLY A 50 0.15 -12.70 2.45
N ILE A 51 0.96 -11.68 2.65
CA ILE A 51 0.72 -10.34 2.11
C ILE A 51 1.66 -10.14 0.94
N THR A 52 1.15 -10.03 -0.27
CA THR A 52 2.01 -9.77 -1.43
C THR A 52 2.54 -8.34 -1.39
N VAL A 53 3.69 -8.11 -2.05
CA VAL A 53 4.09 -6.75 -2.41
C VAL A 53 2.92 -6.07 -3.13
N PHE A 54 2.59 -4.84 -2.73
CA PHE A 54 1.45 -4.15 -3.32
C PHE A 54 1.78 -3.68 -4.74
N ASP A 55 0.73 -3.55 -5.54
CA ASP A 55 0.78 -2.85 -6.81
C ASP A 55 0.93 -1.33 -6.54
N PRO A 56 1.93 -0.66 -7.12
CA PRO A 56 2.08 0.79 -6.97
C PRO A 56 0.90 1.57 -7.60
N GLY A 57 0.09 0.98 -8.46
CA GLY A 57 -1.09 1.62 -9.04
C GLY A 57 -0.75 2.74 -10.02
N ILE A 58 0.44 2.70 -10.63
CA ILE A 58 0.92 3.74 -11.57
C ILE A 58 0.00 3.84 -12.79
N ASP A 59 -0.52 2.70 -13.26
CA ASP A 59 -1.44 2.64 -14.40
C ASP A 59 -2.88 3.09 -14.05
N GLU A 60 -3.18 3.26 -12.75
CA GLU A 60 -4.47 3.73 -12.24
C GLU A 60 -4.45 5.22 -11.84
N ILE A 61 -3.37 5.95 -12.12
CA ILE A 61 -3.27 7.38 -11.80
C ILE A 61 -4.22 8.20 -12.68
N ASP A 62 -5.03 9.06 -12.05
CA ASP A 62 -5.87 10.01 -12.76
C ASP A 62 -5.02 11.01 -13.56
N LYS A 63 -5.46 11.34 -14.79
CA LYS A 63 -4.71 12.22 -15.71
C LYS A 63 -4.38 13.60 -15.14
N ASP A 64 -5.18 14.11 -14.21
CA ASP A 64 -4.96 15.39 -13.55
C ASP A 64 -4.03 15.30 -12.32
N GLU A 65 -3.66 14.07 -11.93
CA GLU A 65 -2.71 13.76 -10.86
C GLU A 65 -1.36 13.24 -11.38
N GLU A 66 -1.25 12.82 -12.66
CA GLU A 66 -0.02 12.33 -13.31
C GLU A 66 1.20 13.22 -13.05
N ASP A 67 1.06 14.54 -13.22
CA ASP A 67 2.18 15.48 -13.03
C ASP A 67 2.58 15.70 -11.57
N THR A 68 1.82 15.14 -10.61
CA THR A 68 1.99 15.36 -9.17
C THR A 68 2.39 14.10 -8.40
N VAL A 69 2.30 12.93 -9.04
CA VAL A 69 2.69 11.64 -8.45
C VAL A 69 4.14 11.33 -8.85
N ASN A 70 4.97 10.95 -7.87
CA ASN A 70 6.30 10.42 -8.14
C ASN A 70 6.22 8.88 -8.18
N GLY A 71 6.46 8.30 -9.36
CA GLY A 71 6.39 6.85 -9.58
C GLY A 71 7.38 6.07 -8.72
N GLU A 72 8.60 6.56 -8.53
CA GLU A 72 9.63 5.90 -7.72
C GLU A 72 9.21 5.82 -6.24
N ILE A 73 8.61 6.90 -5.73
CA ILE A 73 8.07 6.90 -4.37
C ILE A 73 6.93 5.89 -4.25
N ARG A 74 6.09 5.77 -5.27
CA ARG A 74 4.98 4.81 -5.26
C ARG A 74 5.47 3.36 -5.32
N VAL A 75 6.56 3.08 -6.05
CA VAL A 75 7.27 1.79 -6.05
C VAL A 75 7.90 1.49 -4.69
N ALA A 76 8.44 2.51 -4.01
CA ALA A 76 8.94 2.38 -2.65
C ALA A 76 7.81 2.05 -1.64
N GLU A 77 6.69 2.77 -1.75
CA GLU A 77 5.50 2.58 -0.92
C GLU A 77 4.90 1.18 -1.06
N SER A 78 4.98 0.60 -2.27
CA SER A 78 4.43 -0.71 -2.59
C SER A 78 5.05 -1.86 -1.77
N ARG A 79 6.24 -1.65 -1.21
CA ARG A 79 6.94 -2.58 -0.32
C ARG A 79 6.91 -2.14 1.14
N TYR A 80 6.81 -0.83 1.38
CA TYR A 80 6.68 -0.26 2.73
C TYR A 80 5.33 -0.60 3.38
N ALA A 81 4.23 -0.38 2.65
CA ALA A 81 2.87 -0.60 3.13
C ALA A 81 2.56 -2.05 3.53
N PRO A 82 2.88 -3.09 2.73
CA PRO A 82 2.61 -4.48 3.12
C PRO A 82 3.39 -4.91 4.35
N TYR A 83 4.61 -4.40 4.56
CA TYR A 83 5.37 -4.69 5.79
C TYR A 83 4.71 -4.08 7.03
N LEU A 84 4.21 -2.83 6.97
CA LEU A 84 3.45 -2.24 8.08
C LEU A 84 2.14 -2.99 8.35
N LEU A 85 1.49 -3.50 7.31
CA LEU A 85 0.32 -4.37 7.47
C LEU A 85 0.71 -5.69 8.15
N ALA A 86 1.83 -6.30 7.75
CA ALA A 86 2.35 -7.52 8.35
C ALA A 86 2.62 -7.34 9.85
N GLU A 87 3.36 -6.28 10.24
CA GLU A 87 3.61 -5.97 11.65
C GLU A 87 2.31 -5.73 12.44
N THR A 88 1.31 -5.12 11.80
CA THR A 88 0.01 -4.87 12.42
C THR A 88 -0.76 -6.17 12.68
N LEU A 89 -0.78 -7.08 11.70
CA LEU A 89 -1.41 -8.39 11.82
C LEU A 89 -0.68 -9.28 12.84
N GLN A 90 0.66 -9.28 12.84
CA GLN A 90 1.47 -9.99 13.84
C GLN A 90 1.19 -9.46 15.25
N ARG A 91 1.19 -8.14 15.44
CA ARG A 91 0.87 -7.50 16.73
C ARG A 91 -0.55 -7.77 17.20
N SER A 92 -1.49 -7.99 16.27
CA SER A 92 -2.87 -8.37 16.62
C SER A 92 -2.95 -9.76 17.27
N ALA A 93 -1.96 -10.62 17.01
CA ALA A 93 -1.88 -12.01 17.44
C ALA A 93 -3.07 -12.89 17.01
N ASN A 94 -3.93 -12.44 16.09
CA ASN A 94 -5.15 -13.16 15.68
C ASN A 94 -4.95 -14.18 14.56
N TRP A 95 -3.72 -14.32 14.09
CA TRP A 95 -3.35 -15.10 12.92
C TRP A 95 -2.23 -16.05 13.28
N GLY A 96 -1.99 -17.04 12.42
CA GLY A 96 -0.83 -17.89 12.53
C GLY A 96 0.40 -17.10 12.13
N ILE A 97 1.14 -17.63 11.17
CA ILE A 97 2.28 -16.93 10.64
C ILE A 97 1.83 -15.87 9.64
N VAL A 98 2.41 -14.66 9.73
CA VAL A 98 2.15 -13.56 8.81
C VAL A 98 3.45 -13.15 8.15
N ARG A 99 3.48 -13.17 6.81
CA ARG A 99 4.68 -12.88 6.01
C ARG A 99 4.38 -11.96 4.83
N VAL A 100 5.34 -11.10 4.51
CA VAL A 100 5.36 -10.38 3.23
C VAL A 100 5.96 -11.30 2.17
N MET A 101 5.18 -11.60 1.15
CA MET A 101 5.56 -12.51 0.08
C MET A 101 6.14 -11.71 -1.10
N PRO A 102 7.32 -12.07 -1.63
CA PRO A 102 7.88 -11.41 -2.81
C PRO A 102 6.94 -11.46 -4.01
N ASN A 103 6.27 -12.60 -4.17
CA ASN A 103 5.29 -12.87 -5.22
C ASN A 103 4.19 -13.83 -4.71
N GLY A 104 3.27 -14.20 -5.60
CA GLY A 104 2.15 -15.10 -5.29
C GLY A 104 2.46 -16.60 -5.41
N GLU A 105 3.72 -17.00 -5.48
CA GLU A 105 4.06 -18.39 -5.83
C GLU A 105 4.00 -19.37 -4.65
N SER A 106 4.12 -18.96 -3.38
CA SER A 106 3.88 -19.90 -2.27
C SER A 106 2.41 -19.86 -1.84
N PRO A 107 1.67 -20.98 -1.88
CA PRO A 107 0.31 -21.03 -1.36
C PRO A 107 0.28 -20.75 0.15
N MET A 108 -0.51 -19.75 0.53
CA MET A 108 -0.80 -19.37 1.91
C MET A 108 -2.27 -19.64 2.21
N ASP A 109 -2.64 -19.76 3.48
CA ASP A 109 -4.04 -20.01 3.84
C ASP A 109 -4.94 -18.83 3.45
N VAL A 110 -4.44 -17.61 3.71
CA VAL A 110 -5.07 -16.35 3.32
C VAL A 110 -4.06 -15.50 2.57
N GLN A 111 -4.47 -14.98 1.42
CA GLN A 111 -3.66 -14.08 0.61
C GLN A 111 -4.28 -12.68 0.61
N VAL A 112 -3.45 -11.69 0.93
CA VAL A 112 -3.80 -10.27 0.93
C VAL A 112 -3.02 -9.57 -0.16
N ASN A 113 -3.72 -9.05 -1.15
CA ASN A 113 -3.16 -8.22 -2.23
C ASN A 113 -3.61 -6.78 -2.03
N GLY A 114 -2.73 -5.83 -2.35
CA GLY A 114 -3.03 -4.40 -2.25
C GLY A 114 -2.65 -3.63 -3.50
N THR A 115 -3.39 -2.56 -3.79
CA THR A 115 -3.07 -1.57 -4.83
C THR A 115 -3.12 -0.18 -4.21
N ILE A 116 -2.05 0.60 -4.37
CA ILE A 116 -1.97 1.96 -3.83
C ILE A 116 -2.58 2.95 -4.82
N LEU A 117 -3.83 3.33 -4.58
CA LEU A 117 -4.56 4.25 -5.46
C LEU A 117 -4.13 5.70 -5.25
N ARG A 118 -3.87 6.09 -3.99
CA ARG A 118 -3.47 7.45 -3.63
C ARG A 118 -2.51 7.39 -2.46
N SER A 119 -1.44 8.17 -2.52
CA SER A 119 -0.53 8.38 -1.39
C SER A 119 0.14 9.74 -1.55
N ASN A 120 -0.17 10.63 -0.62
CA ASN A 120 0.48 11.92 -0.45
C ASN A 120 0.46 12.28 1.04
N GLY A 121 1.05 13.41 1.41
CA GLY A 121 1.14 13.84 2.81
C GLY A 121 -0.20 14.11 3.50
N GLU A 122 -1.32 14.19 2.78
CA GLU A 122 -2.63 14.39 3.42
C GLU A 122 -3.51 13.16 3.39
N SER A 123 -3.46 12.36 2.34
CA SER A 123 -4.40 11.28 2.09
C SER A 123 -3.70 10.06 1.53
N MET A 124 -4.08 8.90 2.04
CA MET A 124 -3.68 7.60 1.53
C MET A 124 -4.93 6.75 1.27
N VAL A 125 -4.98 6.12 0.11
CA VAL A 125 -6.04 5.21 -0.32
C VAL A 125 -5.40 3.92 -0.83
N VAL A 126 -5.75 2.80 -0.20
CA VAL A 126 -5.29 1.46 -0.58
C VAL A 126 -6.50 0.58 -0.86
N ARG A 127 -6.56 -0.02 -2.05
CA ARG A 127 -7.50 -1.09 -2.35
C ARG A 127 -6.89 -2.40 -1.91
N VAL A 128 -7.60 -3.16 -1.08
CA VAL A 128 -7.15 -4.47 -0.60
C VAL A 128 -8.12 -5.54 -1.07
N LYS A 129 -7.58 -6.60 -1.66
CA LYS A 129 -8.29 -7.81 -2.05
C LYS A 129 -7.78 -8.98 -1.21
N VAL A 130 -8.72 -9.71 -0.61
CA VAL A 130 -8.44 -10.86 0.25
C VAL A 130 -9.07 -12.11 -0.34
N SER A 131 -8.31 -13.21 -0.39
CA SER A 131 -8.78 -14.53 -0.79
C SER A 131 -8.16 -15.62 0.08
N ASP A 132 -8.80 -16.77 0.18
CA ASP A 132 -8.22 -17.95 0.82
C ASP A 132 -7.62 -18.94 -0.20
N SER A 133 -6.92 -19.97 0.30
CA SER A 133 -6.32 -21.04 -0.48
C SER A 133 -7.31 -21.82 -1.35
N ARG A 134 -8.62 -21.76 -1.07
CA ARG A 134 -9.66 -22.36 -1.92
C ARG A 134 -9.85 -21.57 -3.22
N GLY A 135 -9.23 -20.41 -3.36
CA GLY A 135 -9.48 -19.47 -4.44
C GLY A 135 -10.77 -18.66 -4.23
N ARG A 136 -11.38 -18.72 -3.05
CA ARG A 136 -12.58 -17.93 -2.72
C ARG A 136 -12.15 -16.52 -2.31
N GLU A 137 -12.66 -15.51 -3.02
CA GLU A 137 -12.51 -14.12 -2.60
C GLU A 137 -13.36 -13.85 -1.35
N TRP A 138 -12.73 -13.30 -0.31
CA TRP A 138 -13.41 -12.86 0.91
C TRP A 138 -14.06 -11.50 0.69
N TYR A 139 -13.26 -10.53 0.27
CA TYR A 139 -13.71 -9.20 -0.10
C TYR A 139 -12.64 -8.43 -0.87
N THR A 140 -13.10 -7.41 -1.60
CA THR A 140 -12.27 -6.32 -2.11
C THR A 140 -12.80 -5.01 -1.53
N LYS A 141 -11.94 -4.20 -0.89
CA LYS A 141 -12.35 -2.96 -0.21
C LYS A 141 -11.27 -1.87 -0.31
N GLU A 142 -11.70 -0.63 -0.47
CA GLU A 142 -10.83 0.55 -0.43
C GLU A 142 -10.79 1.14 0.99
N TYR A 143 -9.58 1.37 1.47
CA TYR A 143 -9.30 1.96 2.77
C TYR A 143 -8.70 3.34 2.55
N GLU A 144 -9.45 4.36 2.96
CA GLU A 144 -9.04 5.75 2.89
C GLU A 144 -8.76 6.29 4.30
N GLU A 145 -7.69 7.06 4.40
CA GLU A 145 -7.41 7.88 5.57
C GLU A 145 -6.93 9.26 5.14
N ILE A 146 -7.46 10.29 5.80
CA ILE A 146 -7.09 11.68 5.58
C ILE A 146 -6.59 12.24 6.92
N ILE A 147 -5.35 12.70 6.92
CA ILE A 147 -4.65 13.17 8.11
C ILE A 147 -4.53 14.69 8.12
N SER A 148 -4.40 15.25 9.31
CA SER A 148 -4.06 16.66 9.50
C SER A 148 -2.56 16.85 9.71
N GLN A 149 -2.08 18.09 9.58
CA GLN A 149 -0.68 18.46 9.82
C GLN A 149 -0.14 17.95 11.17
N PHE A 150 -0.98 17.91 12.21
CA PHE A 150 -0.59 17.46 13.56
C PHE A 150 -0.14 16.00 13.61
N SER A 151 -0.47 15.21 12.58
CA SER A 151 -0.02 13.82 12.46
C SER A 151 1.49 13.72 12.20
N TYR A 152 2.12 14.83 11.79
CA TYR A 152 3.57 14.96 11.61
C TYR A 152 4.32 15.49 12.83
N ASP A 153 3.61 15.76 13.94
CA ASP A 153 4.27 16.20 15.18
C ASP A 153 5.28 15.12 15.64
N PRO A 154 6.52 15.49 16.03
CA PRO A 154 7.56 14.52 16.37
C PRO A 154 7.14 13.50 17.45
N GLN A 155 6.31 13.91 18.41
CA GLN A 155 5.80 13.04 19.46
C GLN A 155 4.81 11.97 18.95
N GLN A 156 4.10 12.26 17.87
CA GLN A 156 3.16 11.33 17.23
C GLN A 156 3.90 10.40 16.26
N ARG A 157 4.79 10.94 15.42
CA ARG A 157 5.64 10.16 14.48
C ARG A 157 6.51 9.11 15.16
N GLN A 158 6.99 9.40 16.37
CA GLN A 158 7.80 8.45 17.10
C GLN A 158 6.99 7.22 17.55
N LYS A 159 5.68 7.37 17.74
CA LYS A 159 4.80 6.29 18.22
C LYS A 159 4.33 5.39 17.08
N ASN A 160 3.79 5.97 16.00
CA ASN A 160 3.21 5.20 14.90
C ASN A 160 3.36 5.96 13.57
N ASP A 161 3.23 5.23 12.46
CA ASP A 161 3.05 5.81 11.12
C ASP A 161 1.79 6.72 11.09
N PRO A 162 1.83 7.88 10.40
CA PRO A 162 0.67 8.77 10.29
C PRO A 162 -0.60 8.09 9.73
N PHE A 163 -0.44 7.10 8.87
CA PHE A 163 -1.52 6.32 8.25
C PHE A 163 -1.73 4.95 8.91
N GLN A 164 -1.20 4.72 10.12
CA GLN A 164 -1.35 3.45 10.86
C GLN A 164 -2.81 2.98 10.98
N VAL A 165 -3.77 3.91 10.97
CA VAL A 165 -5.21 3.61 11.02
C VAL A 165 -5.66 2.75 9.84
N ILE A 166 -5.07 2.91 8.65
CA ILE A 166 -5.38 2.07 7.48
C ILE A 166 -5.07 0.60 7.79
N TYR A 167 -3.87 0.32 8.28
CA TYR A 167 -3.44 -1.06 8.58
C TYR A 167 -4.26 -1.67 9.71
N ASN A 168 -4.62 -0.88 10.73
CA ASN A 168 -5.48 -1.35 11.82
C ASN A 168 -6.90 -1.67 11.31
N LYS A 169 -7.46 -0.84 10.42
CA LYS A 169 -8.76 -1.09 9.78
C LYS A 169 -8.73 -2.38 8.95
N ILE A 170 -7.70 -2.58 8.13
CA ILE A 170 -7.52 -3.81 7.33
C ILE A 170 -7.46 -5.03 8.24
N ALA A 171 -6.63 -5.00 9.30
CA ALA A 171 -6.47 -6.11 10.23
C ALA A 171 -7.78 -6.45 10.97
N ASN A 172 -8.53 -5.44 11.39
CA ASN A 172 -9.80 -5.62 12.09
C ASN A 172 -10.89 -6.17 11.15
N ASP A 173 -10.97 -5.69 9.91
CA ASP A 173 -11.94 -6.20 8.93
C ASP A 173 -11.63 -7.64 8.52
N LEU A 174 -10.35 -7.99 8.40
CA LEU A 174 -9.90 -9.36 8.13
C LEU A 174 -10.35 -10.32 9.25
N LEU A 175 -10.16 -9.89 10.50
CA LEU A 175 -10.61 -10.65 11.67
C LEU A 175 -12.13 -10.79 11.69
N ALA A 176 -12.85 -9.69 11.51
CA ALA A 176 -14.31 -9.67 11.52
C ALA A 176 -14.89 -10.60 10.44
N TYR A 177 -14.28 -10.62 9.25
CA TYR A 177 -14.67 -11.53 8.18
C TYR A 177 -14.45 -13.00 8.59
N ARG A 178 -13.25 -13.35 9.08
CA ARG A 178 -12.94 -14.72 9.54
C ARG A 178 -13.93 -15.17 10.61
N GLN A 179 -14.22 -14.34 11.61
CA GLN A 179 -15.12 -14.68 12.71
C GLN A 179 -16.58 -14.84 12.30
N SER A 180 -17.03 -14.05 11.32
CA SER A 180 -18.46 -14.03 10.94
C SER A 180 -18.80 -15.00 9.82
N ASN A 181 -17.82 -15.41 9.00
CA ASN A 181 -18.08 -16.12 7.74
C ASN A 181 -17.33 -17.45 7.59
N ILE A 182 -16.40 -17.79 8.48
CA ILE A 182 -15.58 -19.01 8.38
C ILE A 182 -15.78 -19.84 9.65
N GLU A 183 -16.28 -21.06 9.47
CA GLU A 183 -16.43 -22.04 10.56
C GLU A 183 -15.10 -22.78 10.85
N ASP A 184 -14.96 -23.35 12.04
CA ASP A 184 -13.72 -24.03 12.47
C ASP A 184 -13.32 -25.21 11.56
N ASN A 185 -14.28 -25.93 10.98
CA ASN A 185 -14.03 -26.97 9.98
C ASN A 185 -13.53 -26.40 8.65
N GLU A 186 -14.03 -25.23 8.22
CA GLU A 186 -13.55 -24.55 7.02
C GLU A 186 -12.12 -24.05 7.20
N ILE A 187 -11.72 -23.68 8.43
CA ILE A 187 -10.33 -23.29 8.73
C ILE A 187 -9.38 -24.45 8.47
N GLN A 188 -9.72 -25.63 8.98
CA GLN A 188 -8.92 -26.84 8.73
C GLN A 188 -8.87 -27.17 7.23
N GLU A 189 -10.01 -27.07 6.53
CA GLU A 189 -10.06 -27.27 5.08
C GLU A 189 -9.16 -26.29 4.32
N ILE A 190 -9.18 -24.99 4.65
CA ILE A 190 -8.31 -23.97 4.04
C ILE A 190 -6.83 -24.34 4.25
N ARG A 191 -6.45 -24.75 5.47
CA ARG A 191 -5.07 -25.15 5.78
C ARG A 191 -4.65 -26.40 5.00
N THR A 192 -5.52 -27.39 4.93
CA THR A 192 -5.25 -28.62 4.17
C THR A 192 -5.15 -28.34 2.67
N ILE A 193 -6.01 -27.48 2.12
CA ILE A 193 -5.93 -27.09 0.70
C ILE A 193 -4.64 -26.33 0.43
N SER A 194 -4.20 -25.43 1.31
CA SER A 194 -2.92 -24.71 1.12
C SER A 194 -1.72 -25.67 1.13
N GLU A 195 -1.74 -26.69 1.99
CA GLU A 195 -0.73 -27.74 2.03
C GLU A 195 -0.71 -28.59 0.75
N ILE A 196 -1.88 -29.03 0.27
CA ILE A 196 -1.97 -29.84 -0.94
C ILE A 196 -1.60 -29.02 -2.19
N LEU A 197 -1.99 -27.75 -2.26
CA LEU A 197 -1.56 -26.86 -3.34
C LEU A 197 -0.04 -26.68 -3.35
N PHE A 198 0.58 -26.55 -2.17
CA PHE A 198 2.05 -26.53 -2.09
C PHE A 198 2.63 -27.86 -2.57
N ALA A 199 2.03 -29.00 -2.18
CA ALA A 199 2.46 -30.32 -2.61
C ALA A 199 2.36 -30.55 -4.13
N GLN A 200 1.29 -30.07 -4.76
CA GLN A 200 1.07 -30.13 -6.22
C GLN A 200 2.18 -29.42 -7.00
N LYS A 201 2.80 -28.38 -6.44
CA LYS A 201 3.94 -27.70 -7.09
C LYS A 201 5.19 -28.59 -7.22
N PHE A 202 5.30 -29.67 -6.41
CA PHE A 202 6.42 -30.61 -6.45
C PHE A 202 6.02 -31.97 -7.04
N GLN A 203 4.80 -32.43 -6.81
CA GLN A 203 4.25 -33.68 -7.39
C GLN A 203 2.79 -33.53 -7.78
N ASP A 204 2.55 -32.85 -8.90
CA ASP A 204 1.19 -32.71 -9.45
C ASP A 204 0.53 -34.07 -9.74
N GLU A 205 1.26 -35.05 -10.26
CA GLU A 205 0.70 -36.37 -10.57
C GLU A 205 0.15 -37.11 -9.33
N VAL A 206 0.75 -36.89 -8.16
CA VAL A 206 0.34 -37.55 -6.90
C VAL A 206 -0.73 -36.72 -6.20
N PHE A 207 -0.49 -35.40 -6.07
CA PHE A 207 -1.35 -34.54 -5.25
C PHE A 207 -2.49 -33.89 -6.04
N GLY A 208 -2.46 -33.93 -7.36
CA GLY A 208 -3.49 -33.47 -8.29
C GLY A 208 -4.85 -34.10 -8.01
N ALA A 209 -4.87 -35.39 -7.62
CA ALA A 209 -6.10 -36.14 -7.38
C ALA A 209 -6.84 -35.75 -6.09
N TYR A 210 -6.17 -35.10 -5.12
CA TYR A 210 -6.78 -34.73 -3.84
C TYR A 210 -7.65 -33.47 -3.94
N LEU A 211 -7.45 -32.65 -4.97
CA LEU A 211 -8.21 -31.41 -5.18
C LEU A 211 -9.07 -31.49 -6.44
N GLY A 212 -10.32 -31.07 -6.31
CA GLY A 212 -11.20 -30.76 -7.43
C GLY A 212 -11.44 -29.26 -7.50
N GLN A 213 -11.85 -28.77 -8.67
CA GLN A 213 -12.36 -27.41 -8.81
C GLN A 213 -13.85 -27.43 -9.11
N ASN A 214 -14.59 -26.53 -8.47
CA ASN A 214 -15.99 -26.33 -8.78
C ASN A 214 -16.19 -25.44 -10.03
N ARG A 215 -17.45 -25.18 -10.41
CA ARG A 215 -17.77 -24.35 -11.59
C ARG A 215 -17.28 -22.90 -11.51
N ARG A 216 -16.92 -22.41 -10.32
CA ARG A 216 -16.38 -21.07 -10.07
C ARG A 216 -14.85 -21.05 -10.05
N GLY A 217 -14.20 -22.22 -10.21
CA GLY A 217 -12.75 -22.36 -10.11
C GLY A 217 -12.24 -22.48 -8.67
N GLU A 218 -13.12 -22.62 -7.67
CA GLU A 218 -12.71 -22.78 -6.28
C GLU A 218 -12.32 -24.24 -6.00
N TYR A 219 -11.22 -24.44 -5.29
CA TYR A 219 -10.72 -25.75 -4.88
C TYR A 219 -11.61 -26.38 -3.80
N GLN A 220 -11.79 -27.69 -3.91
CA GLN A 220 -12.52 -28.54 -2.98
C GLN A 220 -11.72 -29.81 -2.71
N LEU A 221 -11.70 -30.26 -1.46
CA LEU A 221 -11.08 -31.53 -1.10
C LEU A 221 -11.93 -32.69 -1.66
N ILE A 222 -11.31 -33.54 -2.50
CA ILE A 222 -11.92 -34.80 -2.97
C ILE A 222 -11.58 -35.93 -1.99
N SER A 223 -10.33 -35.97 -1.55
CA SER A 223 -9.80 -36.95 -0.61
C SER A 223 -8.61 -36.35 0.13
N LEU A 224 -8.13 -37.05 1.16
CA LEU A 224 -6.96 -36.66 1.94
C LEU A 224 -5.83 -37.69 1.77
N PRO A 225 -4.57 -37.24 1.69
CA PRO A 225 -3.43 -38.14 1.87
C PRO A 225 -3.44 -38.70 3.30
N ALA A 226 -2.79 -39.85 3.51
CA ALA A 226 -2.62 -40.37 4.86
C ALA A 226 -1.75 -39.42 5.70
N GLU A 227 -2.08 -39.22 6.97
CA GLU A 227 -1.33 -38.30 7.85
C GLU A 227 0.17 -38.65 7.96
N ASN A 228 0.49 -39.94 7.84
CA ASN A 228 1.82 -40.51 7.91
C ASN A 228 2.40 -40.86 6.53
N ASP A 229 1.89 -40.27 5.45
CA ASP A 229 2.43 -40.45 4.11
C ASP A 229 3.90 -39.92 4.06
N PRO A 230 4.89 -40.78 3.73
CA PRO A 230 6.28 -40.37 3.65
C PRO A 230 6.55 -39.26 2.63
N ILE A 231 5.80 -39.23 1.52
CA ILE A 231 5.93 -38.20 0.48
C ILE A 231 5.43 -36.87 1.03
N LEU A 232 4.26 -36.87 1.69
CA LEU A 232 3.73 -35.66 2.34
C LEU A 232 4.68 -35.15 3.43
N GLY A 233 5.27 -36.05 4.22
CA GLY A 233 6.28 -35.70 5.22
C GLY A 233 7.49 -34.96 4.63
N ARG A 234 7.99 -35.39 3.47
CA ARG A 234 9.08 -34.70 2.77
C ARG A 234 8.65 -33.33 2.25
N ILE A 235 7.45 -33.23 1.71
CA ILE A 235 6.90 -31.95 1.24
C ILE A 235 6.76 -30.95 2.38
N ARG A 236 6.36 -31.40 3.58
CA ARG A 236 6.35 -30.55 4.78
C ARG A 236 7.74 -29.99 5.10
N ASN A 237 8.79 -30.83 5.08
CA ASN A 237 10.16 -30.37 5.28
C ASN A 237 10.59 -29.34 4.21
N ILE A 238 10.19 -29.54 2.94
CA ILE A 238 10.44 -28.57 1.87
C ILE A 238 9.68 -27.27 2.10
N ARG A 239 8.44 -27.33 2.60
CA ARG A 239 7.64 -26.15 2.97
C ARG A 239 8.28 -25.36 4.11
N GLU A 240 8.77 -26.05 5.14
CA GLU A 240 9.52 -25.42 6.22
C GLU A 240 10.77 -24.69 5.71
N ARG A 241 11.54 -25.34 4.81
CA ARG A 241 12.68 -24.70 4.14
C ARG A 241 12.27 -23.48 3.31
N ASP A 242 11.16 -23.54 2.57
CA ASP A 242 10.58 -22.40 1.84
C ASP A 242 10.28 -21.23 2.78
N PHE A 243 9.67 -21.52 3.93
CA PHE A 243 9.38 -20.51 4.95
C PHE A 243 10.62 -19.91 5.59
N MET A 244 11.68 -20.69 5.85
CA MET A 244 12.94 -20.14 6.37
C MET A 244 13.59 -19.12 5.42
N PHE A 245 13.50 -19.37 4.11
CA PHE A 245 13.96 -18.38 3.12
C PHE A 245 13.11 -17.10 3.18
N ILE A 246 11.78 -17.25 3.21
CA ILE A 246 10.87 -16.09 3.31
C ILE A 246 11.12 -15.30 4.60
N ASP A 247 11.44 -15.97 5.71
CA ASP A 247 11.81 -15.32 6.98
C ASP A 247 13.12 -14.51 6.84
N THR A 248 14.10 -15.01 6.08
CA THR A 248 15.31 -14.25 5.74
C THR A 248 14.99 -13.02 4.90
N VAL A 249 14.03 -13.13 3.96
CA VAL A 249 13.53 -12.00 3.19
C VAL A 249 12.78 -10.99 4.06
N GLN A 250 12.11 -11.41 5.14
CA GLN A 250 11.46 -10.46 6.07
C GLN A 250 12.46 -9.49 6.69
N ASP A 251 13.67 -9.94 7.02
CA ASP A 251 14.73 -9.08 7.56
C ASP A 251 15.17 -7.99 6.56
N TYR A 252 15.13 -8.31 5.27
CA TYR A 252 15.35 -7.34 4.21
C TYR A 252 14.25 -6.27 4.20
N TYR A 253 12.96 -6.66 4.20
CA TYR A 253 11.85 -5.70 4.28
C TYR A 253 11.92 -4.85 5.56
N ALA A 254 12.29 -5.44 6.70
CA ALA A 254 12.46 -4.71 7.95
C ALA A 254 13.59 -3.67 7.85
N THR A 255 14.70 -4.02 7.21
CA THR A 255 15.82 -3.09 6.97
C THR A 255 15.40 -1.97 6.03
N TYR A 256 14.69 -2.31 4.95
CA TYR A 256 14.16 -1.37 4.00
C TYR A 256 13.23 -0.33 4.65
N VAL A 257 12.24 -0.78 5.43
CA VAL A 257 11.31 0.10 6.17
C VAL A 257 12.06 1.00 7.14
N ARG A 258 13.10 0.50 7.84
CA ARG A 258 13.94 1.33 8.71
C ARG A 258 14.69 2.43 7.96
N GLN A 259 15.25 2.13 6.79
CA GLN A 259 15.95 3.11 5.95
C GLN A 259 14.99 4.13 5.34
N MET A 260 13.80 3.69 4.94
CA MET A 260 12.78 4.55 4.34
C MET A 260 12.14 5.51 5.35
N ARG A 261 12.01 5.15 6.63
CA ARG A 261 11.24 5.91 7.63
C ARG A 261 11.56 7.41 7.68
N LEU A 262 12.83 7.77 7.86
CA LEU A 262 13.23 9.17 7.98
C LEU A 262 13.00 9.99 6.70
N PRO A 263 13.53 9.59 5.52
CA PRO A 263 13.31 10.36 4.30
C PRO A 263 11.83 10.37 3.89
N TYR A 264 11.08 9.31 4.17
CA TYR A 264 9.66 9.22 3.83
C TYR A 264 8.78 10.10 4.72
N ASP A 265 9.05 10.16 6.02
CA ASP A 265 8.39 11.10 6.93
C ASP A 265 8.61 12.55 6.48
N SER A 266 9.83 12.89 6.06
CA SER A 266 10.18 14.23 5.56
C SER A 266 9.45 14.57 4.26
N TRP A 267 9.45 13.63 3.30
CA TRP A 267 8.70 13.79 2.05
C TRP A 267 7.20 13.93 2.29
N ARG A 268 6.62 13.12 3.18
CA ARG A 268 5.20 13.18 3.55
C ARG A 268 4.84 14.54 4.17
N GLU A 269 5.65 15.05 5.09
CA GLU A 269 5.43 16.37 5.71
C GLU A 269 5.48 17.51 4.68
N GLN A 270 6.42 17.45 3.72
CA GLN A 270 6.53 18.44 2.65
C GLN A 270 5.39 18.33 1.64
N SER A 271 5.07 17.11 1.20
CA SER A 271 3.96 16.86 0.26
C SER A 271 2.61 17.29 0.86
N TYR A 272 2.43 17.25 2.18
CA TYR A 272 1.25 17.79 2.85
C TYR A 272 1.09 19.30 2.58
N GLN A 273 2.15 20.09 2.80
CA GLN A 273 2.11 21.55 2.58
C GLN A 273 1.78 21.90 1.12
N GLU A 274 2.35 21.16 0.18
CA GLU A 274 2.10 21.33 -1.24
C GLU A 274 0.67 20.93 -1.63
N THR A 275 0.17 19.81 -1.09
CA THR A 275 -1.20 19.32 -1.33
C THR A 275 -2.24 20.33 -0.83
N ILE A 276 -2.05 20.89 0.36
CA ILE A 276 -2.92 21.94 0.92
C ILE A 276 -2.86 23.19 0.04
N THR A 277 -1.66 23.66 -0.32
CA THR A 277 -1.47 24.85 -1.16
C THR A 277 -2.18 24.70 -2.51
N LEU A 278 -2.01 23.54 -3.16
CA LEU A 278 -2.65 23.25 -4.44
C LEU A 278 -4.19 23.18 -4.29
N ARG A 279 -4.71 22.60 -3.21
CA ARG A 279 -6.16 22.62 -2.94
C ARG A 279 -6.67 24.04 -2.79
N GLU A 280 -6.01 24.88 -2.01
CA GLU A 280 -6.41 26.27 -1.79
C GLU A 280 -6.40 27.08 -3.10
N LEU A 281 -5.42 26.84 -3.97
CA LEU A 281 -5.35 27.42 -5.32
C LEU A 281 -6.50 26.94 -6.20
N ARG A 282 -6.78 25.63 -6.24
CA ARG A 282 -7.91 25.04 -7.00
C ARG A 282 -9.24 25.58 -6.50
N ASP A 283 -9.47 25.61 -5.19
CA ASP A 283 -10.68 26.14 -4.59
C ASP A 283 -10.84 27.65 -4.82
N SER A 284 -9.75 28.42 -4.78
CA SER A 284 -9.78 29.84 -5.09
C SER A 284 -10.07 30.10 -6.56
N ALA A 285 -9.48 29.31 -7.47
CA ALA A 285 -9.80 29.34 -8.89
C ALA A 285 -11.27 28.99 -9.14
N ARG A 286 -11.79 27.92 -8.50
CA ARG A 286 -13.20 27.51 -8.59
C ARG A 286 -14.15 28.57 -8.02
N ARG A 287 -13.83 29.17 -6.87
CA ARG A 287 -14.62 30.27 -6.28
C ARG A 287 -14.61 31.51 -7.16
N ARG A 288 -13.46 31.88 -7.76
CA ARG A 288 -13.36 32.98 -8.73
C ARG A 288 -14.10 32.66 -10.03
N PHE A 289 -14.12 31.40 -10.45
CA PHE A 289 -14.88 30.92 -11.61
C PHE A 289 -16.40 30.98 -11.36
N ILE A 290 -16.87 30.56 -10.17
CA ILE A 290 -18.28 30.63 -9.77
C ILE A 290 -18.72 32.09 -9.52
N ALA A 291 -17.91 32.91 -8.87
CA ALA A 291 -18.16 34.35 -8.71
C ALA A 291 -18.03 35.13 -10.03
N GLY A 292 -17.33 34.55 -11.02
CA GLY A 292 -17.13 35.06 -12.37
C GLY A 292 -18.11 34.50 -13.41
N ALA A 293 -19.12 33.73 -13.01
CA ALA A 293 -20.17 33.21 -13.89
C ALA A 293 -21.21 34.28 -14.31
N ALA A 294 -20.95 35.56 -14.03
CA ALA A 294 -21.59 36.70 -14.71
C ALA A 294 -20.71 37.32 -15.82
N ALA A 295 -19.50 36.77 -16.11
CA ALA A 295 -18.53 37.42 -17.01
C ALA A 295 -17.87 36.52 -18.06
N VAL A 296 -18.30 35.27 -18.28
CA VAL A 296 -17.68 34.38 -19.29
C VAL A 296 -18.64 34.09 -20.46
N VAL A 297 -19.01 35.16 -21.17
CA VAL A 297 -19.05 35.21 -22.65
C VAL A 297 -18.11 36.32 -23.18
N GLY A 298 -17.40 37.05 -22.31
CA GLY A 298 -16.59 38.23 -22.69
C GLY A 298 -15.07 38.05 -22.68
N GLY A 299 -14.55 36.86 -22.99
CA GLY A 299 -13.11 36.54 -22.88
C GLY A 299 -12.27 36.73 -24.14
N LEU A 300 -12.77 37.43 -25.17
CA LEU A 300 -12.03 37.79 -26.39
C LEU A 300 -12.34 39.25 -26.79
N ALA A 301 -12.07 40.23 -25.92
CA ALA A 301 -11.95 41.65 -26.30
C ALA A 301 -11.47 42.53 -25.13
N ALA A 302 -10.19 42.48 -24.77
CA ALA A 302 -9.51 43.59 -24.08
C ALA A 302 -7.98 43.44 -24.16
N ALA A 303 -7.46 43.19 -25.36
CA ALA A 303 -6.03 43.30 -25.65
C ALA A 303 -5.84 44.23 -26.85
N SER A 304 -6.23 45.49 -26.69
CA SER A 304 -5.90 46.54 -27.67
C SER A 304 -6.01 47.95 -27.10
N SER A 305 -5.27 48.26 -26.03
CA SER A 305 -4.62 49.57 -25.87
C SER A 305 -3.87 49.71 -24.53
N GLY A 306 -2.54 49.80 -24.61
CA GLY A 306 -1.75 50.71 -23.78
C GLY A 306 -1.15 50.19 -22.47
N GLY A 307 0.18 49.99 -22.48
CA GLY A 307 1.09 50.54 -21.45
C GLY A 307 1.35 49.73 -20.17
N ASN A 308 2.50 49.04 -20.15
CA ASN A 308 3.39 48.70 -19.03
C ASN A 308 2.85 48.08 -17.72
N TYR A 309 3.52 46.97 -17.34
CA TYR A 309 3.59 46.28 -16.04
C TYR A 309 2.71 45.04 -15.80
N ALA A 310 1.88 44.59 -16.75
CA ALA A 310 0.98 43.44 -16.53
C ALA A 310 1.34 42.14 -17.28
N THR A 311 2.52 42.06 -17.93
CA THR A 311 2.87 40.93 -18.81
C THR A 311 3.83 39.90 -18.23
N GLN A 312 4.21 40.00 -16.95
CA GLN A 312 5.03 38.96 -16.29
C GLN A 312 4.25 38.08 -15.29
N ALA A 313 2.94 38.25 -15.15
CA ALA A 313 2.12 37.49 -14.19
C ALA A 313 0.74 37.05 -14.74
N GLY A 314 0.54 37.03 -16.06
CA GLY A 314 -0.79 36.98 -16.67
C GLY A 314 -1.16 35.75 -17.51
N GLY A 315 -0.34 34.71 -17.58
CA GLY A 315 -0.52 33.64 -18.57
C GLY A 315 -0.25 32.22 -18.05
N ALA A 316 -1.00 31.78 -17.04
CA ALA A 316 -1.02 30.38 -16.63
C ALA A 316 -2.32 30.09 -15.86
N VAL A 317 -3.47 30.14 -16.54
CA VAL A 317 -4.76 29.75 -15.95
C VAL A 317 -5.38 28.66 -16.81
N GLY A 318 -4.92 27.45 -16.53
CA GLY A 318 -5.42 26.18 -17.04
C GLY A 318 -4.58 25.12 -16.35
N VAL A 319 -5.24 24.16 -15.69
CA VAL A 319 -4.80 22.92 -15.01
C VAL A 319 -3.28 22.72 -14.74
N GLY A 320 -2.37 22.92 -15.70
CA GLY A 320 -0.91 22.78 -15.56
C GLY A 320 -0.17 23.76 -14.64
N ALA A 321 -0.77 24.89 -14.22
CA ALA A 321 -0.10 25.81 -13.28
C ALA A 321 0.07 25.21 -11.86
N GLY A 322 -0.86 24.35 -11.42
CA GLY A 322 -0.80 23.70 -10.10
C GLY A 322 0.30 22.65 -10.02
N ALA A 323 0.44 21.83 -11.08
CA ALA A 323 1.50 20.83 -11.20
C ALA A 323 2.90 21.46 -11.20
N PHE A 324 3.09 22.56 -11.94
CA PHE A 324 4.37 23.28 -11.97
C PHE A 324 4.75 23.87 -10.59
N LEU A 325 3.77 24.31 -9.80
CA LEU A 325 4.01 24.82 -8.45
C LEU A 325 4.46 23.72 -7.48
N ILE A 326 3.87 22.52 -7.53
CA ILE A 326 4.29 21.36 -6.71
C ILE A 326 5.73 20.97 -7.02
N LYS A 327 6.06 20.80 -8.31
CA LYS A 327 7.44 20.50 -8.73
C LYS A 327 8.43 21.57 -8.22
N SER A 328 8.03 22.84 -8.31
CA SER A 328 8.85 23.96 -7.80
C SER A 328 8.97 24.02 -6.27
N GLY A 329 8.01 23.47 -5.52
CA GLY A 329 7.99 23.45 -4.06
C GLY A 329 9.07 22.53 -3.49
N PHE A 330 9.11 21.30 -4.02
CA PHE A 330 10.17 20.34 -3.71
C PHE A 330 11.56 20.81 -4.17
N ASP A 331 11.65 21.54 -5.28
CA ASP A 331 12.90 22.11 -5.78
C ASP A 331 13.46 23.30 -4.97
N LYS A 332 12.62 23.94 -4.14
CA LYS A 332 12.98 25.14 -3.37
C LYS A 332 13.69 24.86 -2.05
N GLN A 333 13.65 23.63 -1.55
CA GLN A 333 14.29 23.25 -0.28
C GLN A 333 15.43 22.24 -0.51
N ALA A 334 16.64 22.59 -0.09
CA ALA A 334 17.81 21.72 -0.26
C ALA A 334 17.66 20.38 0.49
N GLU A 335 17.02 20.40 1.66
CA GLU A 335 16.72 19.21 2.47
C GLU A 335 15.67 18.30 1.83
N ALA A 336 14.61 18.89 1.26
CA ALA A 336 13.59 18.17 0.47
C ALA A 336 14.21 17.38 -0.68
N ARG A 337 15.10 18.02 -1.44
CA ARG A 337 15.80 17.39 -2.56
C ARG A 337 16.64 16.20 -2.12
N ILE A 338 17.36 16.31 -1.01
CA ILE A 338 18.18 15.21 -0.48
C ILE A 338 17.30 14.02 -0.07
N HIS A 339 16.18 14.26 0.62
CA HIS A 339 15.28 13.18 1.02
C HIS A 339 14.56 12.54 -0.15
N MET A 340 14.11 13.31 -1.14
CA MET A 340 13.54 12.76 -2.37
C MET A 340 14.56 11.90 -3.13
N GLN A 341 15.79 12.37 -3.29
CA GLN A 341 16.85 11.58 -3.93
C GLN A 341 17.10 10.28 -3.18
N ALA A 342 17.12 10.31 -1.84
CA ALA A 342 17.24 9.09 -1.05
C ALA A 342 16.06 8.12 -1.25
N LEU A 343 14.83 8.63 -1.42
CA LEU A 343 13.66 7.78 -1.71
C LEU A 343 13.71 7.20 -3.13
N GLU A 344 14.14 7.99 -4.12
CA GLU A 344 14.34 7.54 -5.49
C GLU A 344 15.45 6.47 -5.57
N GLU A 345 16.57 6.69 -4.87
CA GLU A 345 17.65 5.69 -4.73
C GLU A 345 17.15 4.42 -4.01
N LEU A 346 16.30 4.55 -2.98
CA LEU A 346 15.68 3.41 -2.32
C LEU A 346 14.71 2.66 -3.24
N GLY A 347 13.94 3.37 -4.07
CA GLY A 347 13.07 2.78 -5.09
C GLY A 347 13.88 2.00 -6.15
N GLN A 348 14.96 2.60 -6.65
CA GLN A 348 15.84 2.01 -7.66
C GLN A 348 16.72 0.89 -7.12
N SER A 349 17.25 0.99 -5.90
CA SER A 349 18.11 -0.04 -5.30
C SER A 349 17.36 -1.35 -5.02
N LEU A 350 16.04 -1.28 -4.85
CA LEU A 350 15.17 -2.44 -4.72
C LEU A 350 14.97 -3.20 -6.03
N GLU A 351 15.00 -2.49 -7.16
CA GLU A 351 14.90 -3.07 -8.50
C GLU A 351 16.28 -3.61 -8.96
N ASN A 352 17.37 -3.04 -8.45
CA ASN A 352 18.74 -3.27 -8.92
C ASN A 352 19.62 -4.06 -7.94
N GLU A 353 19.22 -5.29 -7.59
CA GLU A 353 20.00 -6.26 -6.82
C GLU A 353 20.05 -6.03 -5.29
N VAL A 354 19.62 -7.03 -4.53
CA VAL A 354 19.83 -7.09 -3.07
C VAL A 354 21.16 -7.77 -2.78
N LEU A 355 21.76 -7.49 -1.61
CA LEU A 355 22.96 -8.19 -1.15
C LEU A 355 22.79 -9.71 -1.32
N PRO A 356 23.77 -10.41 -1.95
CA PRO A 356 23.68 -11.83 -2.18
C PRO A 356 23.43 -12.59 -0.87
N GLN A 357 22.48 -13.52 -0.90
CA GLN A 357 22.16 -14.34 0.26
C GLN A 357 22.92 -15.66 0.19
N VAL A 358 23.66 -15.97 1.26
CA VAL A 358 24.37 -17.24 1.39
C VAL A 358 23.55 -18.15 2.30
N LEU A 359 22.97 -19.19 1.71
CA LEU A 359 22.21 -20.21 2.42
C LEU A 359 23.10 -21.43 2.63
N ASN A 360 23.18 -21.89 3.88
CA ASN A 360 23.83 -23.17 4.20
C ASN A 360 22.75 -24.24 4.29
N LEU A 361 22.74 -25.14 3.33
CA LEU A 361 22.01 -26.39 3.38
C LEU A 361 22.95 -27.48 3.90
N ASP A 362 22.39 -28.53 4.50
CA ASP A 362 23.13 -29.58 5.22
C ASP A 362 24.41 -30.03 4.51
N ASP A 363 24.36 -30.17 3.18
CA ASP A 363 25.49 -30.62 2.35
C ASP A 363 25.99 -29.60 1.31
N ARG A 364 25.42 -28.38 1.24
CA ARG A 364 25.82 -27.37 0.24
C ARG A 364 25.59 -25.93 0.66
N THR A 365 26.56 -25.06 0.35
CA THR A 365 26.39 -23.60 0.44
C THR A 365 25.94 -23.06 -0.91
N ILE A 366 24.83 -22.32 -0.92
CA ILE A 366 24.29 -21.70 -2.12
C ILE A 366 24.29 -20.19 -1.96
N THR A 367 24.70 -19.49 -3.01
CA THR A 367 24.62 -18.03 -3.09
C THR A 367 23.52 -17.67 -4.07
N LEU A 368 22.53 -16.91 -3.60
CA LEU A 368 21.47 -16.33 -4.40
C LEU A 368 21.81 -14.87 -4.68
N SER A 369 21.62 -14.42 -5.91
CA SER A 369 21.86 -13.03 -6.36
C SER A 369 20.67 -12.48 -7.12
N GLY A 370 20.64 -11.16 -7.36
CA GLY A 370 19.47 -10.51 -7.97
C GLY A 370 18.59 -9.78 -6.97
N SER A 371 17.46 -9.30 -7.45
CA SER A 371 16.33 -8.80 -6.67
C SER A 371 15.74 -9.88 -5.76
N VAL A 372 14.91 -9.49 -4.79
CA VAL A 372 14.23 -10.43 -3.88
C VAL A 372 13.40 -11.47 -4.65
N ASP A 373 12.73 -11.04 -5.72
CA ASP A 373 11.90 -11.92 -6.55
C ASP A 373 12.76 -12.94 -7.32
N GLU A 374 13.87 -12.49 -7.92
CA GLU A 374 14.81 -13.38 -8.61
C GLU A 374 15.50 -14.36 -7.67
N GLN A 375 15.89 -13.91 -6.47
CA GLN A 375 16.45 -14.79 -5.44
C GLN A 375 15.42 -15.83 -4.99
N TYR A 376 14.14 -15.44 -4.87
CA TYR A 376 13.08 -16.38 -4.52
C TYR A 376 12.82 -17.39 -5.65
N GLY A 377 12.86 -16.95 -6.91
CA GLY A 377 12.78 -17.84 -8.08
C GLY A 377 13.91 -18.88 -8.09
N GLN A 378 15.16 -18.45 -7.90
CA GLN A 378 16.31 -19.36 -7.78
C GLN A 378 16.14 -20.33 -6.61
N TRP A 379 15.69 -19.85 -5.45
CA TRP A 379 15.44 -20.70 -4.28
C TRP A 379 14.38 -21.78 -4.56
N ARG A 380 13.32 -21.45 -5.29
CA ARG A 380 12.28 -22.42 -5.69
C ARG A 380 12.83 -23.50 -6.62
N GLU A 381 13.71 -23.15 -7.56
CA GLU A 381 14.41 -24.13 -8.40
C GLU A 381 15.26 -25.08 -7.56
N ILE A 382 16.01 -24.54 -6.59
CA ILE A 382 16.83 -25.31 -5.64
C ILE A 382 15.98 -26.27 -4.80
N LEU A 383 14.81 -25.82 -4.31
CA LEU A 383 13.88 -26.69 -3.58
C LEU A 383 13.36 -27.84 -4.46
N ALA A 384 13.06 -27.56 -5.73
CA ALA A 384 12.64 -28.60 -6.68
C ALA A 384 13.76 -29.61 -6.93
N GLU A 385 15.01 -29.16 -7.06
CA GLU A 385 16.18 -30.04 -7.17
C GLU A 385 16.39 -30.91 -5.93
N LEU A 386 16.32 -30.32 -4.72
CA LEU A 386 16.44 -31.08 -3.46
C LEU A 386 15.39 -32.18 -3.40
N TYR A 387 14.16 -31.82 -3.71
CA TYR A 387 13.05 -32.75 -3.70
C TYR A 387 13.25 -33.89 -4.72
N ALA A 388 13.68 -33.58 -5.94
CA ALA A 388 13.93 -34.58 -6.98
C ALA A 388 15.09 -35.52 -6.60
N ALA A 389 16.16 -35.00 -5.99
CA ALA A 389 17.28 -35.79 -5.50
C ALA A 389 16.83 -36.75 -4.39
N GLU A 390 16.08 -36.26 -3.40
CA GLU A 390 15.52 -37.06 -2.32
C GLU A 390 14.60 -38.19 -2.85
N MET A 391 13.84 -37.93 -3.93
CA MET A 391 12.97 -38.93 -4.57
C MET A 391 13.73 -39.95 -5.42
N GLY A 392 14.85 -39.57 -6.03
CA GLY A 392 15.68 -40.47 -6.86
C GLY A 392 16.56 -41.44 -6.06
N GLU A 393 16.71 -41.23 -4.75
CA GLU A 393 17.40 -42.12 -3.82
C GLU A 393 16.51 -43.26 -3.26
N LEU A 394 15.23 -43.31 -3.66
CA LEU A 394 14.26 -44.38 -3.35
C LEU A 394 14.21 -45.43 -4.47
#